data_AF-A0A428TR90-F1
#
_entry.id   AF-A0A428TR90-F1
#
_cell.length_a   1.000
_cell.length_b   1.000
_cell.length_c   1.000
_cell.angle_alpha   90.00
_cell.angle_beta   90.00
_cell.angle_gamma   90.00
#
_symmetry.space_group_name_H-M   'P 1'
#
loop_
_entity.id
_entity.type
_entity.pdbx_description
1 polymer ?
#
loop_
_entity_poly.entity_id
_entity_poly.type
_entity_poly.pdbx_seq_one_letter_code
_entity_poly.pdbx_strand_id
1 'polypeptide(L)'
;MALEARIQTLEKSLALATQTNPLFVHDSNYRLPREGVSTAALEATFEQSPSDDATQGESVDDLADALGCFTIGDAGELRFFGTSSNFDLMPSTSLKVASSVQARHRGIAAAQEMPTYFEPTDELRDHLLGLFWKWQNSWQYIVPRESFIVDLYVEKSGRFCTPLLLNAILALSSRYSPRPELRTDPGDANTAGHIFADQAKAMLHYEYEAPTTSTVQAAALLGLFWASIDNEGLGFMYIGMATRMAMNLGLQSDCTQYAARGIISEEDVEARNVAFWGIYVLDKLYCLGMGRPASIQEYNITTAKPKILDRPAALLSVEQRKMSQPWPTSHITENAIKTCEIMIVTSEVIDQLYAQRSSWTDREREDRVMETHLRAARLFDQLPKSLKMSESSLYPVPPYVYHLHIQYHHAIILLHRPFFKVLSRGRNCVEFDPEGKDVHSKSCKASAIKNCKDCSYIQE
;
A
#
# COMPACT_ATOMS: atom_id res chain seq x y z
N MET A 1 -14.60 43.40 18.63
CA MET A 1 -13.49 43.62 19.58
C MET A 1 -12.19 42.88 19.24
N ALA A 2 -12.10 41.53 19.22
CA ALA A 2 -10.82 40.85 18.90
C ALA A 2 -10.40 40.93 17.41
N LEU A 3 -11.38 40.93 16.49
CA LEU A 3 -11.13 41.02 15.05
C LEU A 3 -10.66 42.42 14.62
N GLU A 4 -11.28 43.46 15.17
CA GLU A 4 -10.94 44.86 14.90
C GLU A 4 -9.54 45.21 15.41
N ALA A 5 -9.14 44.67 16.57
CA ALA A 5 -7.79 44.81 17.08
C ALA A 5 -6.74 44.15 16.16
N ARG A 6 -7.08 43.00 15.55
CA ARG A 6 -6.19 42.31 14.60
C ARG A 6 -6.05 43.09 13.29
N ILE A 7 -7.14 43.67 12.79
CA ILE A 7 -7.15 44.50 11.58
C ILE A 7 -6.30 45.75 11.80
N GLN A 8 -6.50 46.47 12.91
CA GLN A 8 -5.69 47.66 13.24
C GLN A 8 -4.20 47.33 13.39
N THR A 9 -3.86 46.15 13.91
CA THR A 9 -2.46 45.72 14.04
C THR A 9 -1.83 45.46 12.67
N LEU A 10 -2.57 44.84 11.75
CA LEU A 10 -2.09 44.55 10.39
C LEU A 10 -1.96 45.83 9.54
N GLU A 11 -2.89 46.77 9.66
CA GLU A 11 -2.82 48.06 8.96
C GLU A 11 -1.61 48.89 9.43
N LYS A 12 -1.32 48.88 10.74
CA LYS A 12 -0.13 49.53 11.30
C LYS A 12 1.17 48.89 10.80
N SER A 13 1.17 47.57 10.64
CA SER A 13 2.32 46.80 10.14
C SER A 13 2.58 47.07 8.67
N LEU A 14 1.52 47.17 7.87
CA LEU A 14 1.58 47.48 6.43
C LEU A 14 2.11 48.89 6.18
N ALA A 15 1.63 49.88 6.95
CA ALA A 15 2.08 51.27 6.85
C ALA A 15 3.57 51.45 7.18
N LEU A 16 4.10 50.65 8.11
CA LEU A 16 5.52 50.63 8.46
C LEU A 16 6.39 50.01 7.35
N ALA A 17 5.86 48.98 6.67
CA ALA A 17 6.55 48.31 5.56
C ALA A 17 6.61 49.17 4.30
N THR A 18 5.60 50.03 4.05
CA THR A 18 5.59 50.93 2.88
C THR A 18 6.50 52.15 3.05
N GLN A 19 6.85 52.52 4.28
CA GLN A 19 7.76 53.65 4.54
C GLN A 19 9.25 53.27 4.51
N THR A 20 9.59 51.98 4.51
CA THR A 20 10.98 51.52 4.71
C THR A 20 11.72 51.03 3.47
N ASN A 21 11.12 51.02 2.26
CA ASN A 21 11.89 50.66 1.06
C ASN A 21 11.30 51.20 -0.27
N PRO A 22 11.78 52.33 -0.80
CA PRO A 22 11.67 52.64 -2.22
C PRO A 22 12.88 52.01 -2.95
N LEU A 23 12.65 51.48 -4.16
CA LEU A 23 13.63 51.00 -5.16
C LEU A 23 13.73 49.46 -5.32
N PHE A 24 12.82 48.90 -6.12
CA PHE A 24 13.18 47.83 -7.04
C PHE A 24 13.77 48.46 -8.30
N VAL A 25 15.10 48.40 -8.44
CA VAL A 25 15.77 48.49 -9.75
C VAL A 25 16.50 47.16 -9.95
N HIS A 26 16.25 46.57 -11.12
CA HIS A 26 16.89 45.38 -11.65
C HIS A 26 18.39 45.33 -11.33
N ASP A 27 18.87 44.22 -10.76
CA ASP A 27 20.13 43.67 -11.25
C ASP A 27 20.14 42.15 -11.24
N SER A 28 20.57 41.64 -12.37
CA SER A 28 20.67 40.24 -12.77
C SER A 28 22.11 39.79 -12.54
N ASN A 29 22.28 38.69 -11.79
CA ASN A 29 23.32 37.65 -11.93
C ASN A 29 23.82 37.15 -10.57
N TYR A 30 23.22 36.07 -10.07
CA TYR A 30 23.93 35.01 -9.34
C TYR A 30 23.10 33.72 -9.43
N ARG A 31 23.58 32.73 -10.19
CA ARG A 31 22.97 31.39 -10.34
C ARG A 31 23.68 30.38 -9.43
N LEU A 32 22.89 29.66 -8.61
CA LEU A 32 23.22 28.32 -8.09
C LEU A 32 22.32 27.30 -8.82
N PRO A 33 22.75 26.03 -9.00
CA PRO A 33 21.96 25.06 -9.74
C PRO A 33 20.79 24.59 -8.89
N ARG A 34 19.57 24.92 -9.32
CA ARG A 34 18.32 24.35 -8.79
C ARG A 34 17.71 23.54 -9.92
N GLU A 35 17.76 22.21 -9.81
CA GLU A 35 16.77 21.36 -10.46
C GLU A 35 15.47 21.56 -9.68
N GLY A 36 14.68 22.54 -10.13
CA GLY A 36 13.40 22.92 -9.57
C GLY A 36 12.34 22.82 -10.67
N VAL A 37 11.25 22.14 -10.35
CA VAL A 37 10.05 21.98 -11.16
C VAL A 37 9.61 23.33 -11.74
N SER A 38 9.43 23.39 -13.06
CA SER A 38 8.98 24.59 -13.76
C SER A 38 7.52 24.90 -13.44
N THR A 39 7.29 25.92 -12.61
CA THR A 39 5.96 26.45 -12.30
C THR A 39 5.27 27.09 -13.51
N ALA A 40 6.01 27.39 -14.59
CA ALA A 40 5.48 28.03 -15.79
C ALA A 40 4.54 27.10 -16.60
N ALA A 41 4.62 25.78 -16.42
CA ALA A 41 3.72 24.84 -17.08
C ALA A 41 2.27 24.89 -16.54
N LEU A 42 2.06 25.48 -15.35
CA LEU A 42 0.75 25.55 -14.68
C LEU A 42 -0.09 26.77 -15.12
N GLU A 43 0.53 27.84 -15.62
CA GLU A 43 -0.20 29.03 -16.08
C GLU A 43 -0.82 28.83 -17.47
N ALA A 44 -0.25 27.92 -18.28
CA ALA A 44 -0.80 27.57 -19.59
C ALA A 44 -2.11 26.75 -19.54
N THR A 45 -2.55 26.35 -18.33
CA THR A 45 -3.73 25.49 -18.14
C THR A 45 -5.08 26.23 -18.26
N PHE A 46 -5.09 27.55 -18.45
CA PHE A 46 -6.32 28.36 -18.42
C PHE A 46 -6.74 28.99 -19.76
N GLU A 47 -5.99 28.81 -20.86
CA GLU A 47 -6.42 29.28 -22.18
C GLU A 47 -6.94 28.10 -23.02
N GLN A 48 -8.18 27.68 -22.74
CA GLN A 48 -8.97 26.97 -23.75
C GLN A 48 -9.54 28.02 -24.73
N SER A 49 -9.10 27.95 -25.98
CA SER A 49 -9.71 28.67 -27.10
C SER A 49 -11.14 28.16 -27.32
N PRO A 50 -12.14 29.05 -27.54
CA PRO A 50 -13.52 28.61 -27.72
C PRO A 50 -13.69 28.02 -29.12
N SER A 51 -13.90 26.72 -29.21
CA SER A 51 -14.50 26.12 -30.40
C SER A 51 -16.01 26.17 -30.26
N ASP A 52 -16.64 27.07 -31.01
CA ASP A 52 -18.06 27.06 -31.27
C ASP A 52 -18.43 25.73 -31.96
N ASP A 53 -19.04 24.80 -31.23
CA ASP A 53 -20.19 24.08 -31.76
C ASP A 53 -21.09 23.57 -30.62
N ALA A 54 -22.34 23.97 -30.67
CA ALA A 54 -23.36 23.62 -29.71
C ALA A 54 -23.88 22.19 -29.95
N THR A 55 -24.53 21.63 -28.92
CA THR A 55 -25.38 20.43 -28.92
C THR A 55 -24.70 19.05 -28.87
N GLN A 56 -24.32 18.64 -27.67
CA GLN A 56 -24.62 17.32 -27.11
C GLN A 56 -24.55 17.43 -25.58
N GLY A 57 -25.58 16.93 -24.87
CA GLY A 57 -25.60 17.00 -23.41
C GLY A 57 -24.42 16.23 -22.85
N GLU A 58 -23.54 16.92 -22.12
CA GLU A 58 -22.44 16.31 -21.36
C GLU A 58 -23.03 15.22 -20.47
N SER A 59 -22.54 13.99 -20.63
CA SER A 59 -22.97 12.88 -19.79
C SER A 59 -22.61 13.19 -18.34
N VAL A 60 -23.45 12.83 -17.38
CA VAL A 60 -23.11 12.92 -15.95
C VAL A 60 -21.81 12.14 -15.66
N ASP A 61 -21.52 11.09 -16.44
CA ASP A 61 -20.28 10.33 -16.37
C ASP A 61 -19.06 11.15 -16.86
N ASP A 62 -19.21 11.99 -17.89
CA ASP A 62 -18.13 12.85 -18.39
C ASP A 62 -17.75 13.94 -17.37
N LEU A 63 -18.73 14.44 -16.62
CA LEU A 63 -18.51 15.35 -15.49
C LEU A 63 -17.90 14.64 -14.26
N ALA A 64 -18.26 13.38 -14.02
CA ALA A 64 -17.68 12.57 -12.93
C ALA A 64 -16.22 12.20 -13.21
N ASP A 65 -15.87 11.91 -14.46
CA ASP A 65 -14.50 11.64 -14.88
C ASP A 65 -13.63 12.93 -14.90
N ALA A 66 -14.25 14.11 -15.01
CA ALA A 66 -13.56 15.40 -15.08
C ALA A 66 -13.19 16.03 -13.71
N LEU A 67 -13.69 15.52 -12.58
CA LEU A 67 -13.70 16.29 -11.31
C LEU A 67 -12.91 15.67 -10.13
N GLY A 68 -11.90 14.85 -10.38
CA GLY A 68 -10.97 14.42 -9.33
C GLY A 68 -9.54 14.92 -9.57
N CYS A 69 -9.08 15.93 -8.83
CA CYS A 69 -7.72 16.45 -8.98
C CYS A 69 -6.74 15.88 -7.95
N PHE A 70 -5.47 15.87 -8.37
CA PHE A 70 -4.37 15.82 -7.45
C PHE A 70 -3.82 17.23 -7.19
N THR A 71 -3.55 17.51 -5.93
CA THR A 71 -2.75 18.65 -5.52
C THR A 71 -1.33 18.19 -5.19
N ILE A 72 -0.35 19.04 -5.48
CA ILE A 72 1.06 18.71 -5.31
C ILE A 72 1.53 19.32 -3.98
N GLY A 73 2.05 18.48 -3.10
CA GLY A 73 2.73 18.91 -1.87
C GLY A 73 4.12 19.48 -2.13
N ASP A 74 4.72 20.03 -1.08
CA ASP A 74 6.02 20.71 -1.13
C ASP A 74 7.19 19.87 -1.63
N ALA A 75 7.12 18.54 -1.50
CA ALA A 75 8.11 17.58 -1.98
C ALA A 75 7.64 16.72 -3.17
N GLY A 76 6.65 17.21 -3.95
CA GLY A 76 6.13 16.47 -5.11
C GLY A 76 5.20 15.31 -4.76
N GLU A 77 4.72 15.24 -3.52
CA GLU A 77 3.72 14.25 -3.09
C GLU A 77 2.34 14.63 -3.62
N LEU A 78 1.68 13.72 -4.32
CA LEU A 78 0.31 13.93 -4.79
C LEU A 78 -0.69 13.68 -3.65
N ARG A 79 -1.68 14.57 -3.51
CA ARG A 79 -2.85 14.40 -2.63
C ARG A 79 -4.12 14.46 -3.45
N PHE A 80 -5.03 13.52 -3.24
CA PHE A 80 -6.23 13.38 -4.05
C PHE A 80 -7.45 13.99 -3.37
N PHE A 81 -8.24 14.73 -4.15
CA PHE A 81 -9.57 15.16 -3.77
C PHE A 81 -10.57 14.60 -4.77
N GLY A 82 -11.58 13.89 -4.26
CA GLY A 82 -12.64 13.34 -5.10
C GLY A 82 -13.65 14.39 -5.54
N THR A 83 -14.47 14.02 -6.52
CA THR A 83 -15.49 14.84 -7.20
C THR A 83 -16.53 15.50 -6.31
N SER A 84 -16.79 14.92 -5.13
CA SER A 84 -17.68 15.51 -4.13
C SER A 84 -17.04 16.65 -3.32
N SER A 85 -15.76 16.93 -3.55
CA SER A 85 -14.98 17.93 -2.82
C SER A 85 -14.90 19.25 -3.55
N ASN A 86 -15.27 20.35 -2.88
CA ASN A 86 -15.03 21.71 -3.39
C ASN A 86 -13.53 22.07 -3.48
N PHE A 87 -12.63 21.25 -2.93
CA PHE A 87 -11.19 21.45 -3.05
C PHE A 87 -10.68 21.19 -4.48
N ASP A 88 -11.44 20.48 -5.31
CA ASP A 88 -11.13 20.26 -6.72
C ASP A 88 -11.16 21.57 -7.53
N LEU A 89 -12.02 22.51 -7.12
CA LEU A 89 -12.23 23.80 -7.76
C LEU A 89 -11.25 24.89 -7.25
N MET A 90 -10.40 24.56 -6.27
CA MET A 90 -9.46 25.53 -5.68
C MET A 90 -8.10 25.50 -6.40
N PRO A 91 -7.47 26.66 -6.67
CA PRO A 91 -6.10 26.68 -7.17
C PRO A 91 -5.17 25.94 -6.21
N SER A 92 -4.31 25.08 -6.74
CA SER A 92 -3.37 24.23 -5.98
C SER A 92 -2.52 24.99 -4.95
N THR A 93 -2.26 26.27 -5.21
CA THR A 93 -1.52 27.21 -4.34
C THR A 93 -2.27 27.67 -3.09
N SER A 94 -3.57 27.40 -2.99
CA SER A 94 -4.41 27.87 -1.87
C SER A 94 -4.41 26.91 -0.66
N LEU A 95 -3.90 25.68 -0.83
CA LEU A 95 -3.88 24.66 0.22
C LEU A 95 -2.55 24.66 0.96
N LYS A 96 -2.60 24.87 2.28
CA LYS A 96 -1.42 24.69 3.14
C LYS A 96 -1.09 23.20 3.23
N VAL A 97 -0.03 22.78 2.57
CA VAL A 97 0.50 21.41 2.68
C VAL A 97 1.61 21.38 3.72
N ALA A 98 1.45 20.54 4.74
CA ALA A 98 2.50 20.28 5.72
C ALA A 98 3.70 19.61 5.04
N SER A 99 4.91 20.01 5.44
CA SER A 99 6.13 19.56 4.79
C SER A 99 6.52 18.14 5.19
N SER A 100 6.57 17.23 4.22
CA SER A 100 6.98 15.84 4.46
C SER A 100 8.45 15.74 4.90
N VAL A 101 9.31 16.62 4.37
CA VAL A 101 10.73 16.71 4.75
C VAL A 101 10.87 17.16 6.20
N GLN A 102 10.15 18.21 6.61
CA GLN A 102 10.20 18.68 8.01
C GLN A 102 9.59 17.67 8.98
N ALA A 103 8.51 16.99 8.59
CA ALA A 103 7.91 15.91 9.38
C ALA A 103 8.91 14.76 9.58
N ARG A 104 9.60 14.35 8.52
CA ARG A 104 10.67 13.34 8.58
C ARG A 104 11.81 13.74 9.50
N HIS A 105 12.33 14.97 9.38
CA HIS A 105 13.39 15.45 10.26
C HIS A 105 13.01 15.42 11.74
N ARG A 106 11.78 15.85 12.07
CA ARG A 106 11.25 15.75 13.45
C ARG A 106 11.14 14.30 13.91
N GLY A 107 10.65 13.42 13.05
CA GLY A 107 10.55 11.99 13.33
C GLY A 107 11.91 11.35 13.63
N ILE A 108 12.92 11.64 12.81
CA ILE A 108 14.30 11.13 13.01
C ILE A 108 14.87 11.64 14.33
N ALA A 109 14.75 12.94 14.61
CA ALA A 109 15.22 13.53 15.86
C ALA A 109 14.56 12.88 17.08
N ALA A 110 13.24 12.69 17.03
CA ALA A 110 12.49 12.04 18.11
C ALA A 110 12.91 10.58 18.33
N ALA A 111 13.22 9.84 17.27
CA ALA A 111 13.73 8.47 17.40
C ALA A 111 15.15 8.45 18.01
N GLN A 112 16.03 9.37 17.60
CA GLN A 112 17.40 9.47 18.11
C GLN A 112 17.47 9.86 19.60
N GLU A 113 16.46 10.57 20.10
CA GLU A 113 16.35 10.92 21.52
C GLU A 113 15.86 9.75 22.40
N MET A 114 15.43 8.63 21.81
CA MET A 114 14.97 7.47 22.57
C MET A 114 16.14 6.79 23.31
N PRO A 115 15.97 6.43 24.59
CA PRO A 115 17.01 5.72 25.35
C PRO A 115 17.40 4.36 24.73
N THR A 116 16.48 3.75 23.98
CA THR A 116 16.65 2.46 23.30
C THR A 116 17.06 2.61 21.84
N TYR A 117 17.44 3.81 21.39
CA TYR A 117 17.85 4.02 20.01
C TYR A 117 19.03 3.11 19.63
N PHE A 118 18.88 2.43 18.50
CA PHE A 118 19.83 1.49 17.94
C PHE A 118 19.90 1.66 16.42
N GLU A 119 21.11 1.94 15.96
CA GLU A 119 21.46 1.92 14.55
C GLU A 119 22.19 0.61 14.24
N PRO A 120 21.67 -0.24 13.33
CA PRO A 120 22.28 -1.52 13.03
C PRO A 120 23.55 -1.34 12.21
N THR A 121 24.46 -2.31 12.31
CA THR A 121 25.59 -2.41 11.36
C THR A 121 25.07 -2.64 9.94
N ASP A 122 25.87 -2.29 8.94
CA ASP A 122 25.55 -2.58 7.53
C ASP A 122 25.25 -4.07 7.34
N GLU A 123 26.05 -4.97 7.94
CA GLU A 123 25.86 -6.42 7.88
C GLU A 123 24.49 -6.86 8.44
N LEU A 124 24.10 -6.34 9.61
CA LEU A 124 22.84 -6.72 10.24
C LEU A 124 21.64 -6.20 9.44
N ARG A 125 21.72 -4.94 8.97
CA ARG A 125 20.72 -4.34 8.07
C ARG A 125 20.55 -5.21 6.82
N ASP A 126 21.65 -5.59 6.21
CA ASP A 126 21.71 -6.34 4.97
C ASP A 126 21.17 -7.78 5.13
N HIS A 127 21.49 -8.44 6.24
CA HIS A 127 20.90 -9.73 6.64
C HIS A 127 19.38 -9.64 6.77
N LEU A 128 18.88 -8.63 7.48
CA LEU A 128 17.45 -8.39 7.69
C LEU A 128 16.71 -8.04 6.40
N LEU A 129 17.31 -7.22 5.52
CA LEU A 129 16.78 -6.95 4.19
C LEU A 129 16.66 -8.22 3.36
N GLY A 130 17.66 -9.10 3.38
CA GLY A 130 17.59 -10.40 2.70
C GLY A 130 16.41 -11.26 3.18
N LEU A 131 16.14 -11.28 4.48
CA LEU A 131 14.98 -11.97 5.05
C LEU A 131 13.66 -11.32 4.61
N PHE A 132 13.58 -9.99 4.64
CA PHE A 132 12.38 -9.26 4.22
C PHE A 132 11.98 -9.55 2.77
N TRP A 133 12.94 -9.46 1.84
CA TRP A 133 12.67 -9.70 0.42
C TRP A 133 12.28 -11.15 0.14
N LYS A 134 12.85 -12.10 0.90
CA LYS A 134 12.59 -13.53 0.73
C LYS A 134 11.23 -13.95 1.28
N TRP A 135 10.88 -13.51 2.50
CA TRP A 135 9.77 -14.08 3.26
C TRP A 135 8.53 -13.20 3.33
N GLN A 136 8.68 -11.88 3.25
CA GLN A 136 7.57 -10.95 3.45
C GLN A 136 7.14 -10.25 2.17
N ASN A 137 8.04 -9.45 1.55
CA ASN A 137 7.66 -8.63 0.41
C ASN A 137 7.36 -9.46 -0.85
N SER A 138 7.80 -10.73 -0.90
CA SER A 138 7.61 -11.60 -2.06
C SER A 138 6.14 -11.90 -2.37
N TRP A 139 5.24 -11.83 -1.38
CA TRP A 139 3.84 -12.22 -1.56
C TRP A 139 2.85 -11.06 -1.35
N GLN A 140 3.16 -10.11 -0.46
CA GLN A 140 2.34 -8.91 -0.28
C GLN A 140 2.68 -7.82 -1.29
N TYR A 141 3.93 -7.81 -1.75
CA TYR A 141 4.51 -6.84 -2.67
C TYR A 141 4.05 -5.40 -2.41
N ILE A 142 4.52 -4.82 -1.30
CA ILE A 142 4.17 -3.47 -0.84
C ILE A 142 5.27 -2.46 -1.21
N VAL A 143 6.52 -2.92 -1.27
CA VAL A 143 7.70 -2.09 -1.53
C VAL A 143 8.31 -2.46 -2.89
N PRO A 144 8.47 -1.49 -3.82
CA PRO A 144 9.18 -1.71 -5.07
C PRO A 144 10.67 -1.89 -4.76
N ARG A 145 11.09 -3.16 -4.75
CA ARG A 145 12.39 -3.58 -4.24
C ARG A 145 13.55 -2.89 -4.96
N GLU A 146 13.48 -2.80 -6.29
CA GLU A 146 14.56 -2.25 -7.12
C GLU A 146 14.79 -0.77 -6.82
N SER A 147 13.72 0.03 -6.78
CA SER A 147 13.79 1.45 -6.41
C SER A 147 14.30 1.63 -4.98
N PHE A 148 13.85 0.79 -4.04
CA PHE A 148 14.32 0.83 -2.65
C PHE A 148 15.83 0.58 -2.55
N ILE A 149 16.34 -0.45 -3.23
CA ILE A 149 17.75 -0.86 -3.14
C ILE A 149 18.67 0.13 -3.86
N VAL A 150 18.24 0.65 -5.02
CA VAL A 150 18.98 1.71 -5.73
C VAL A 150 19.03 2.97 -4.87
N ASP A 151 17.93 3.36 -4.24
CA ASP A 151 17.91 4.53 -3.36
C ASP A 151 18.79 4.32 -2.11
N LEU A 152 18.80 3.12 -1.52
CA LEU A 152 19.64 2.83 -0.34
C LEU A 152 21.16 2.93 -0.64
N TYR A 153 21.62 2.38 -1.76
CA TYR A 153 23.05 2.20 -2.01
C TYR A 153 23.66 3.19 -3.02
N VAL A 154 22.86 3.67 -3.97
CA VAL A 154 23.36 4.43 -5.13
C VAL A 154 22.93 5.89 -5.04
N GLU A 155 21.63 6.14 -5.10
CA GLU A 155 21.09 7.50 -5.24
C GLU A 155 21.06 8.24 -3.91
N LYS A 156 20.70 7.54 -2.82
CA LYS A 156 20.60 8.11 -1.46
C LYS A 156 19.74 9.38 -1.42
N SER A 157 18.71 9.41 -2.28
CA SER A 157 17.76 10.52 -2.37
C SER A 157 16.81 10.54 -1.17
N GLY A 158 16.60 9.38 -0.55
CA GLY A 158 15.59 9.21 0.51
C GLY A 158 14.17 9.31 -0.01
N ARG A 159 13.95 9.04 -1.31
CA ARG A 159 12.65 9.04 -1.97
C ARG A 159 11.91 7.72 -1.78
N PHE A 160 12.61 6.60 -1.92
CA PHE A 160 12.05 5.24 -1.86
C PHE A 160 12.52 4.45 -0.63
N CYS A 161 13.67 4.81 -0.06
CA CYS A 161 14.22 4.26 1.18
C CYS A 161 14.31 5.35 2.25
N THR A 162 13.22 5.55 3.01
CA THR A 162 13.20 6.49 4.14
C THR A 162 13.63 5.80 5.44
N PRO A 163 14.16 6.54 6.44
CA PRO A 163 14.50 5.95 7.75
C PRO A 163 13.33 5.26 8.44
N LEU A 164 12.12 5.82 8.33
CA LEU A 164 10.88 5.22 8.82
C LEU A 164 10.61 3.87 8.15
N LEU A 165 10.62 3.82 6.81
CA LEU A 165 10.36 2.59 6.06
C LEU A 165 11.43 1.53 6.34
N LEU A 166 12.70 1.92 6.37
CA LEU A 166 13.80 1.03 6.71
C LEU A 166 13.59 0.42 8.10
N ASN A 167 13.27 1.23 9.12
CA ASN A 167 13.01 0.69 10.47
C ASN A 167 11.80 -0.24 10.52
N ALA A 168 10.72 0.06 9.81
CA ALA A 168 9.55 -0.83 9.72
C ALA A 168 9.91 -2.18 9.07
N ILE A 169 10.75 -2.16 8.03
CA ILE A 169 11.28 -3.38 7.38
C ILE A 169 12.16 -4.17 8.36
N LEU A 170 13.09 -3.51 9.05
CA LEU A 170 13.99 -4.16 10.01
C LEU A 170 13.22 -4.76 11.20
N ALA A 171 12.20 -4.07 11.70
CA ALA A 171 11.33 -4.56 12.76
C ALA A 171 10.64 -5.87 12.37
N LEU A 172 9.94 -5.88 11.23
CA LEU A 172 9.21 -7.05 10.76
C LEU A 172 10.15 -8.21 10.40
N SER A 173 11.26 -7.92 9.75
CA SER A 173 12.21 -8.94 9.32
C SER A 173 13.00 -9.58 10.45
N SER A 174 13.18 -8.87 11.58
CA SER A 174 13.85 -9.40 12.77
C SER A 174 13.21 -10.69 13.28
N ARG A 175 11.89 -10.87 13.08
CA ARG A 175 11.18 -12.09 13.47
C ARG A 175 11.57 -13.34 12.67
N TYR A 176 12.11 -13.18 11.46
CA TYR A 176 12.64 -14.30 10.67
C TYR A 176 14.09 -14.63 11.02
N SER A 177 14.72 -13.86 11.90
CA SER A 177 16.13 -14.03 12.27
C SER A 177 16.26 -14.78 13.60
N PRO A 178 17.14 -15.80 13.67
CA PRO A 178 17.42 -16.49 14.93
C PRO A 178 18.38 -15.71 15.85
N ARG A 179 18.92 -14.56 15.41
CA ARG A 179 19.96 -13.82 16.14
C ARG A 179 19.42 -13.22 17.45
N PRO A 180 19.99 -13.56 18.62
CA PRO A 180 19.51 -13.06 19.91
C PRO A 180 19.65 -11.54 20.09
N GLU A 181 20.60 -10.89 19.41
CA GLU A 181 20.83 -9.43 19.48
C GLU A 181 19.63 -8.59 19.02
N LEU A 182 18.72 -9.19 18.25
CA LEU A 182 17.51 -8.53 17.77
C LEU A 182 16.36 -8.57 18.79
N ARG A 183 16.53 -9.30 19.89
CA ARG A 183 15.50 -9.53 20.91
C ARG A 183 15.78 -8.67 22.13
N THR A 184 14.78 -7.93 22.58
CA THR A 184 14.87 -7.21 23.86
C THR A 184 14.93 -8.16 25.05
N ASP A 185 14.25 -9.31 24.95
CA ASP A 185 14.43 -10.45 25.84
C ASP A 185 14.97 -11.64 25.02
N PRO A 186 16.23 -12.06 25.22
CA PRO A 186 16.82 -13.20 24.50
C PRO A 186 15.99 -14.50 24.58
N GLY A 187 15.24 -14.69 25.68
CA GLY A 187 14.38 -15.85 25.92
C GLY A 187 13.03 -15.79 25.22
N ASP A 188 12.61 -14.63 24.72
CA ASP A 188 11.33 -14.45 24.04
C ASP A 188 11.52 -14.00 22.59
N ALA A 189 11.24 -14.92 21.66
CA ALA A 189 11.32 -14.66 20.22
C ALA A 189 10.33 -13.59 19.74
N ASN A 190 9.23 -13.33 20.46
CA ASN A 190 8.28 -12.28 20.10
C ASN A 190 8.85 -10.88 20.31
N THR A 191 9.90 -10.72 21.12
CA THR A 191 10.56 -9.43 21.31
C THR A 191 11.50 -9.05 20.16
N ALA A 192 11.70 -9.95 19.18
CA ALA A 192 12.55 -9.70 18.04
C ALA A 192 12.05 -8.48 17.23
N GLY A 193 12.89 -7.46 17.07
CA GLY A 193 12.58 -6.26 16.27
C GLY A 193 11.80 -5.16 17.00
N HIS A 194 11.47 -5.33 18.29
CA HIS A 194 10.76 -4.32 19.09
C HIS A 194 11.46 -2.95 19.06
N ILE A 195 12.80 -2.93 19.17
CA ILE A 195 13.58 -1.68 19.14
C ILE A 195 13.34 -0.91 17.83
N PHE A 196 13.39 -1.59 16.68
CA PHE A 196 13.11 -0.96 15.39
C PHE A 196 11.65 -0.55 15.24
N ALA A 197 10.70 -1.33 15.78
CA ALA A 197 9.29 -1.00 15.76
C ALA A 197 8.99 0.27 16.57
N ASP A 198 9.62 0.42 17.73
CA ASP A 198 9.48 1.59 18.59
C ASP A 198 10.07 2.85 17.93
N GLN A 199 11.24 2.74 17.29
CA GLN A 199 11.83 3.82 16.50
C GLN A 199 10.95 4.22 15.32
N ALA A 200 10.43 3.24 14.57
CA ALA A 200 9.51 3.48 13.45
C ALA A 200 8.22 4.14 13.94
N LYS A 201 7.69 3.73 15.10
CA LYS A 201 6.50 4.35 15.69
C LYS A 201 6.75 5.81 16.09
N ALA A 202 7.91 6.12 16.66
CA ALA A 202 8.30 7.49 16.97
C ALA A 202 8.41 8.36 15.70
N MET A 203 9.01 7.84 14.63
CA MET A 203 9.07 8.52 13.33
C MET A 203 7.69 8.72 12.71
N LEU A 204 6.86 7.67 12.69
CA LEU A 204 5.51 7.70 12.10
C LEU A 204 4.61 8.74 12.79
N HIS A 205 4.77 8.97 14.10
CA HIS A 205 4.02 10.00 14.82
C HIS A 205 4.16 11.39 14.17
N TYR A 206 5.31 11.72 13.57
CA TYR A 206 5.47 13.00 12.90
C TYR A 206 5.13 12.91 11.42
N GLU A 207 5.52 11.82 10.76
CA GLU A 207 5.32 11.66 9.32
C GLU A 207 3.84 11.52 8.90
N TYR A 208 2.93 11.07 9.77
CA TYR A 208 1.51 10.99 9.42
C TYR A 208 0.87 12.38 9.18
N GLU A 209 1.48 13.47 9.65
CA GLU A 209 1.02 14.85 9.39
C GLU A 209 1.21 15.24 7.90
N ALA A 210 2.19 14.63 7.24
CA ALA A 210 2.56 14.87 5.85
C ALA A 210 3.04 13.55 5.19
N PRO A 211 2.12 12.60 4.98
CA PRO A 211 2.50 11.25 4.57
C PRO A 211 3.04 11.23 3.14
N THR A 212 3.94 10.28 2.88
CA THR A 212 4.47 9.93 1.56
C THR A 212 4.10 8.48 1.23
N THR A 213 4.32 8.02 0.00
CA THR A 213 4.17 6.60 -0.33
C THR A 213 4.97 5.69 0.63
N SER A 214 6.20 6.08 0.99
CA SER A 214 7.01 5.32 1.96
C SER A 214 6.43 5.32 3.38
N THR A 215 5.78 6.42 3.80
CA THR A 215 5.08 6.50 5.09
C THR A 215 3.90 5.51 5.12
N VAL A 216 3.17 5.39 4.01
CA VAL A 216 2.09 4.40 3.84
C VAL A 216 2.63 2.98 3.93
N GLN A 217 3.68 2.67 3.18
CA GLN A 217 4.32 1.35 3.21
C GLN A 217 4.81 1.00 4.63
N ALA A 218 5.44 1.94 5.33
CA ALA A 218 5.93 1.73 6.68
C ALA A 218 4.81 1.44 7.69
N ALA A 219 3.69 2.18 7.62
CA ALA A 219 2.55 1.92 8.48
C ALA A 219 1.93 0.54 8.24
N ALA A 220 1.84 0.10 6.97
CA ALA A 220 1.38 -1.24 6.64
C ALA A 220 2.29 -2.33 7.23
N LEU A 221 3.61 -2.17 7.10
CA LEU A 221 4.60 -3.10 7.66
C LEU A 221 4.60 -3.11 9.19
N LEU A 222 4.39 -1.97 9.85
CA LEU A 222 4.18 -1.91 11.30
C LEU A 222 2.91 -2.67 11.71
N GLY A 223 1.82 -2.55 10.96
CA GLY A 223 0.60 -3.30 11.22
C GLY A 223 0.83 -4.82 11.16
N LEU A 224 1.59 -5.27 10.17
CA LEU A 224 2.01 -6.66 10.05
C LEU A 224 2.90 -7.10 11.20
N PHE A 225 3.84 -6.26 11.63
CA PHE A 225 4.69 -6.54 12.79
C PHE A 225 3.84 -6.82 14.04
N TRP A 226 2.92 -5.91 14.38
CA TRP A 226 2.10 -6.05 15.60
C TRP A 226 1.16 -7.26 15.54
N ALA A 227 0.51 -7.49 14.39
CA ALA A 227 -0.32 -8.67 14.22
C ALA A 227 0.47 -9.98 14.37
N SER A 228 1.72 -9.98 13.89
CA SER A 228 2.55 -11.17 13.92
C SER A 228 3.08 -11.58 15.32
N ILE A 229 2.86 -10.72 16.32
CA ILE A 229 3.09 -11.01 17.74
C ILE A 229 1.77 -11.04 18.52
N ASP A 230 0.71 -11.49 17.84
CA ASP A 230 -0.64 -11.68 18.37
C ASP A 230 -1.35 -10.40 18.86
N ASN A 231 -0.82 -9.22 18.51
CA ASN A 231 -1.48 -7.94 18.78
C ASN A 231 -2.33 -7.49 17.59
N GLU A 232 -3.32 -8.33 17.24
CA GLU A 232 -4.19 -8.16 16.07
C GLU A 232 -4.97 -6.85 16.07
N GLY A 233 -5.40 -6.40 17.25
CA GLY A 233 -6.10 -5.13 17.41
C GLY A 233 -5.23 -3.94 16.97
N LEU A 234 -3.98 -3.91 17.39
CA LEU A 234 -3.04 -2.86 17.01
C LEU A 234 -2.59 -3.00 15.55
N GLY A 235 -2.36 -4.23 15.09
CA GLY A 235 -2.06 -4.52 13.69
C GLY A 235 -3.12 -3.95 12.75
N PHE A 236 -4.39 -4.20 13.04
CA PHE A 236 -5.51 -3.63 12.29
C PHE A 236 -5.53 -2.11 12.27
N MET A 237 -5.22 -1.46 13.39
CA MET A 237 -5.22 0.01 13.46
C MET A 237 -4.15 0.63 12.57
N TYR A 238 -2.95 0.05 12.52
CA TYR A 238 -1.89 0.51 11.62
C TYR A 238 -2.18 0.22 10.15
N ILE A 239 -2.77 -0.94 9.83
CA ILE A 239 -3.22 -1.23 8.46
C ILE A 239 -4.30 -0.24 8.04
N GLY A 240 -5.29 0.04 8.91
CA GLY A 240 -6.30 1.07 8.65
C GLY A 240 -5.70 2.48 8.49
N MET A 241 -4.65 2.81 9.25
CA MET A 241 -3.91 4.07 9.09
C MET A 241 -3.22 4.13 7.73
N ALA A 242 -2.54 3.05 7.31
CA ALA A 242 -1.95 2.94 5.98
C ALA A 242 -3.00 3.10 4.88
N THR A 243 -4.15 2.41 4.98
CA THR A 243 -5.26 2.52 4.04
C THR A 243 -5.77 3.97 3.92
N ARG A 244 -5.98 4.67 5.04
CA ARG A 244 -6.43 6.07 5.01
C ARG A 244 -5.39 7.02 4.42
N MET A 245 -4.10 6.83 4.73
CA MET A 245 -3.03 7.62 4.13
C MET A 245 -2.92 7.36 2.63
N ALA A 246 -3.07 6.11 2.18
CA ALA A 246 -3.11 5.75 0.76
C ALA A 246 -4.24 6.48 0.03
N MET A 247 -5.44 6.51 0.61
CA MET A 247 -6.59 7.23 0.06
C MET A 247 -6.37 8.73 -0.01
N ASN A 248 -5.79 9.32 1.04
CA ASN A 248 -5.42 10.74 1.10
C ASN A 248 -4.39 11.12 0.02
N LEU A 249 -3.45 10.23 -0.28
CA LEU A 249 -2.47 10.41 -1.35
C LEU A 249 -3.03 10.06 -2.73
N GLY A 250 -4.22 9.46 -2.82
CA GLY A 250 -4.81 8.97 -4.06
C GLY A 250 -4.02 7.85 -4.71
N LEU A 251 -3.49 6.91 -3.94
CA LEU A 251 -2.74 5.79 -4.52
C LEU A 251 -3.65 4.85 -5.34
N GLN A 252 -4.95 4.84 -5.05
CA GLN A 252 -5.99 4.11 -5.79
C GLN A 252 -6.29 4.68 -7.18
N SER A 253 -5.86 5.91 -7.45
CA SER A 253 -6.20 6.66 -8.65
C SER A 253 -5.05 6.67 -9.64
N ASP A 254 -5.35 6.52 -10.94
CA ASP A 254 -4.35 6.62 -12.00
C ASP A 254 -3.70 8.02 -11.99
N CYS A 255 -2.36 8.03 -11.97
CA CYS A 255 -1.55 9.24 -11.98
C CYS A 255 -0.55 9.27 -13.15
N THR A 256 -0.66 8.37 -14.14
CA THR A 256 0.22 8.31 -15.33
C THR A 256 0.30 9.64 -16.08
N GLN A 257 -0.80 10.40 -16.16
CA GLN A 257 -0.81 11.73 -16.77
C GLN A 257 0.13 12.74 -16.10
N TYR A 258 0.42 12.58 -14.79
CA TYR A 258 1.36 13.43 -14.07
C TYR A 258 2.80 13.07 -14.40
N ALA A 259 3.08 11.80 -14.70
CA ALA A 259 4.38 11.38 -15.23
C ALA A 259 4.62 11.91 -16.65
N ALA A 260 3.61 11.82 -17.52
CA ALA A 260 3.69 12.37 -18.88
C ALA A 260 3.97 13.89 -18.91
N ARG A 261 3.52 14.61 -17.88
CA ARG A 261 3.78 16.06 -17.68
C ARG A 261 5.09 16.36 -16.95
N GLY A 262 5.85 15.34 -16.54
CA GLY A 262 7.11 15.50 -15.80
C GLY A 262 6.95 16.01 -14.37
N ILE A 263 5.77 15.87 -13.77
CA ILE A 263 5.49 16.30 -12.39
C ILE A 263 6.01 15.26 -11.39
N ILE A 264 5.85 13.98 -11.71
CA ILE A 264 6.40 12.85 -10.98
C ILE A 264 7.16 11.94 -11.96
N SER A 265 8.04 11.08 -11.45
CA SER A 265 8.72 10.10 -12.29
C SER A 265 7.84 8.87 -12.57
N GLU A 266 8.17 8.11 -13.61
CA GLU A 266 7.55 6.78 -13.85
C GLU A 266 7.79 5.82 -12.67
N GLU A 267 8.89 6.00 -11.93
CA GLU A 267 9.22 5.22 -10.74
C GLU A 267 8.32 5.58 -9.56
N ASP A 268 7.95 6.85 -9.43
CA ASP A 268 6.94 7.29 -8.47
C ASP A 268 5.58 6.65 -8.78
N VAL A 269 5.18 6.62 -10.05
CA VAL A 269 3.93 5.97 -10.47
C VAL A 269 3.94 4.49 -10.10
N GLU A 270 5.01 3.77 -10.44
CA GLU A 270 5.10 2.34 -10.11
C GLU A 270 5.13 2.11 -8.59
N ALA A 271 5.88 2.92 -7.83
CA ALA A 271 5.92 2.81 -6.37
C ALA A 271 4.54 3.02 -5.74
N ARG A 272 3.74 3.96 -6.28
CA ARG A 272 2.36 4.21 -5.87
C ARG A 272 1.46 3.02 -6.18
N ASN A 273 1.57 2.44 -7.38
CA ASN A 273 0.80 1.26 -7.80
C ASN A 273 1.11 0.05 -6.92
N VAL A 274 2.40 -0.24 -6.71
CA VAL A 274 2.86 -1.34 -5.84
C VAL A 274 2.36 -1.16 -4.41
N ALA A 275 2.54 0.03 -3.83
CA ALA A 275 2.06 0.32 -2.49
C ALA A 275 0.54 0.14 -2.39
N PHE A 276 -0.24 0.71 -3.32
CA PHE A 276 -1.69 0.60 -3.30
C PHE A 276 -2.17 -0.86 -3.36
N TRP A 277 -1.70 -1.64 -4.34
CA TRP A 277 -2.16 -3.01 -4.51
C TRP A 277 -1.72 -3.91 -3.36
N GLY A 278 -0.53 -3.68 -2.78
CA GLY A 278 -0.11 -4.34 -1.56
C GLY A 278 -1.04 -4.04 -0.37
N ILE A 279 -1.44 -2.77 -0.18
CA ILE A 279 -2.40 -2.37 0.86
C ILE A 279 -3.79 -2.94 0.58
N TYR A 280 -4.23 -2.98 -0.68
CA TYR A 280 -5.49 -3.60 -1.08
C TYR A 280 -5.54 -5.06 -0.64
N VAL A 281 -4.49 -5.83 -0.96
CA VAL A 281 -4.38 -7.23 -0.54
C VAL A 281 -4.38 -7.34 0.99
N LEU A 282 -3.65 -6.48 1.69
CA LEU A 282 -3.65 -6.47 3.16
C LEU A 282 -5.02 -6.18 3.78
N ASP A 283 -5.70 -5.13 3.33
CA ASP A 283 -7.02 -4.73 3.82
C ASP A 283 -8.00 -5.90 3.66
N LYS A 284 -8.02 -6.53 2.47
CA LYS A 284 -8.87 -7.71 2.23
C LYS A 284 -8.50 -8.88 3.13
N LEU A 285 -7.23 -9.28 3.20
CA LEU A 285 -6.83 -10.45 4.00
C LEU A 285 -7.13 -10.28 5.50
N TYR A 286 -6.83 -9.12 6.07
CA TYR A 286 -7.08 -8.85 7.47
C TYR A 286 -8.58 -8.79 7.77
N CYS A 287 -9.34 -8.13 6.92
CA CYS A 287 -10.79 -8.04 7.08
C CYS A 287 -11.46 -9.42 6.94
N LEU A 288 -11.05 -10.21 5.94
CA LEU A 288 -11.51 -11.59 5.75
C LEU A 288 -11.15 -12.48 6.95
N GLY A 289 -9.91 -12.42 7.43
CA GLY A 289 -9.43 -13.22 8.56
C GLY A 289 -10.09 -12.88 9.90
N MET A 290 -10.42 -11.60 10.13
CA MET A 290 -11.04 -11.13 11.37
C MET A 290 -12.57 -10.98 11.30
N GLY A 291 -13.18 -11.23 10.14
CA GLY A 291 -14.62 -11.03 9.93
C GLY A 291 -15.04 -9.55 10.03
N ARG A 292 -14.17 -8.63 9.61
CA ARG A 292 -14.44 -7.18 9.57
C ARG A 292 -14.75 -6.77 8.12
N PRO A 293 -15.55 -5.71 7.89
CA PRO A 293 -15.75 -5.19 6.54
C PRO A 293 -14.45 -4.62 5.97
N ALA A 294 -14.14 -4.92 4.72
CA ALA A 294 -13.06 -4.27 4.00
C ALA A 294 -13.32 -2.75 3.86
N SER A 295 -12.25 -1.96 3.94
CA SER A 295 -12.31 -0.51 3.82
C SER A 295 -12.29 -0.06 2.36
N ILE A 296 -11.57 -0.83 1.52
CA ILE A 296 -11.36 -0.48 0.11
C ILE A 296 -12.45 -1.12 -0.76
N GLN A 297 -13.06 -0.28 -1.60
CA GLN A 297 -14.11 -0.66 -2.54
C GLN A 297 -13.57 -0.62 -3.96
N GLU A 298 -13.79 -1.71 -4.72
CA GLU A 298 -13.19 -1.96 -6.03
C GLU A 298 -13.57 -0.91 -7.08
N TYR A 299 -14.80 -0.38 -7.02
CA TYR A 299 -15.29 0.61 -7.97
C TYR A 299 -14.61 1.98 -7.85
N ASN A 300 -13.82 2.22 -6.80
CA ASN A 300 -13.03 3.45 -6.63
C ASN A 300 -11.58 3.31 -7.11
N ILE A 301 -11.22 2.17 -7.71
CA ILE A 301 -9.85 1.88 -8.12
C ILE A 301 -9.70 2.14 -9.61
N THR A 302 -8.92 3.15 -9.98
CA THR A 302 -8.55 3.43 -11.38
C THR A 302 -7.08 3.18 -11.67
N THR A 303 -6.26 3.01 -10.63
CA THR A 303 -4.83 2.75 -10.80
C THR A 303 -4.53 1.40 -11.46
N ALA A 304 -3.46 1.36 -12.25
CA ALA A 304 -3.00 0.15 -12.90
C ALA A 304 -2.41 -0.85 -11.89
N LYS A 305 -2.48 -2.15 -12.21
CA LYS A 305 -1.73 -3.17 -11.47
C LYS A 305 -0.22 -2.99 -11.68
N PRO A 306 0.63 -3.49 -10.77
CA PRO A 306 2.08 -3.38 -10.89
C PRO A 306 2.60 -3.91 -12.23
N LYS A 307 3.67 -3.30 -12.75
CA LYS A 307 4.29 -3.67 -14.03
C LYS A 307 5.50 -4.56 -13.78
N ILE A 308 5.67 -5.58 -14.63
CA ILE A 308 6.90 -6.38 -14.64
C ILE A 308 7.99 -5.50 -15.27
N LEU A 309 8.88 -4.98 -14.42
CA LEU A 309 10.02 -4.16 -14.84
C LEU A 309 11.27 -5.02 -14.92
N ASP A 310 11.75 -5.28 -16.13
CA ASP A 310 13.09 -5.86 -16.37
C ASP A 310 14.14 -4.75 -16.27
N ARG A 311 14.49 -4.35 -15.03
CA ARG A 311 15.60 -3.41 -14.83
C ARG A 311 16.82 -4.13 -14.26
N PRO A 312 17.89 -4.30 -15.06
CA PRO A 312 19.18 -4.64 -14.50
C PRO A 312 19.68 -3.44 -13.69
N ALA A 313 19.83 -3.60 -12.39
CA ALA A 313 20.45 -2.60 -11.53
C ALA A 313 21.97 -2.56 -11.78
N ALA A 314 22.37 -1.98 -12.92
CA ALA A 314 23.74 -1.98 -13.43
C ALA A 314 24.75 -1.38 -12.45
N LEU A 315 24.30 -0.52 -11.53
CA LEU A 315 25.10 0.20 -10.56
C LEU A 315 25.30 -0.54 -9.22
N LEU A 316 24.57 -1.63 -8.98
CA LEU A 316 24.72 -2.40 -7.73
C LEU A 316 25.93 -3.34 -7.79
N SER A 317 26.62 -3.48 -6.66
CA SER A 317 27.67 -4.50 -6.49
C SER A 317 27.09 -5.92 -6.61
N VAL A 318 27.95 -6.92 -6.79
CA VAL A 318 27.52 -8.34 -6.81
C VAL A 318 26.85 -8.74 -5.50
N GLU A 319 27.34 -8.25 -4.37
CA GLU A 319 26.77 -8.53 -3.05
C GLU A 319 25.41 -7.85 -2.85
N GLN A 320 25.29 -6.58 -3.25
CA GLN A 320 24.00 -5.87 -3.26
C GLN A 320 22.96 -6.54 -4.18
N ARG A 321 23.42 -7.11 -5.30
CA ARG A 321 22.62 -7.96 -6.18
C ARG A 321 22.39 -9.38 -5.64
N LYS A 322 23.11 -9.85 -4.62
CA LYS A 322 22.80 -11.13 -3.96
C LYS A 322 21.80 -10.94 -2.81
N MET A 323 21.89 -9.83 -2.07
CA MET A 323 20.83 -9.39 -1.15
C MET A 323 19.50 -9.15 -1.88
N SER A 324 19.60 -8.68 -3.12
CA SER A 324 19.07 -9.37 -4.32
C SER A 324 17.91 -10.37 -4.20
N GLN A 325 18.30 -11.61 -3.97
CA GLN A 325 17.73 -12.79 -4.63
C GLN A 325 17.63 -13.95 -3.65
N PRO A 326 16.47 -14.62 -3.67
CA PRO A 326 16.49 -15.97 -4.25
C PRO A 326 15.54 -16.14 -5.43
N TRP A 327 14.65 -15.18 -5.71
CA TRP A 327 13.56 -15.35 -6.68
C TRP A 327 13.46 -14.19 -7.69
N PRO A 328 13.10 -14.47 -8.96
CA PRO A 328 12.94 -13.42 -9.98
C PRO A 328 11.87 -12.40 -9.58
N THR A 329 12.21 -11.11 -9.58
CA THR A 329 11.25 -10.01 -9.31
C THR A 329 10.03 -10.08 -10.22
N SER A 330 10.21 -10.46 -11.48
CA SER A 330 9.12 -10.66 -12.43
C SER A 330 8.07 -11.67 -11.96
N HIS A 331 8.47 -12.76 -11.29
CA HIS A 331 7.54 -13.73 -10.72
C HIS A 331 6.82 -13.20 -9.47
N ILE A 332 7.47 -12.36 -8.67
CA ILE A 332 6.85 -11.69 -7.51
C ILE A 332 5.78 -10.70 -8.00
N THR A 333 6.08 -9.91 -9.02
CA THR A 333 5.11 -9.00 -9.64
C THR A 333 3.94 -9.77 -10.26
N GLU A 334 4.23 -10.85 -11.00
CA GLU A 334 3.20 -11.73 -11.58
C GLU A 334 2.32 -12.36 -10.50
N ASN A 335 2.92 -12.80 -9.38
CA ASN A 335 2.19 -13.27 -8.21
C ASN A 335 1.26 -12.19 -7.66
N ALA A 336 1.76 -10.98 -7.45
CA ALA A 336 0.96 -9.87 -6.92
C ALA A 336 -0.24 -9.57 -7.82
N ILE A 337 -0.04 -9.53 -9.14
CA ILE A 337 -1.12 -9.34 -10.14
C ILE A 337 -2.18 -10.43 -9.98
N LYS A 338 -1.79 -11.71 -9.93
CA LYS A 338 -2.72 -12.84 -9.85
C LYS A 338 -3.45 -12.91 -8.51
N THR A 339 -2.77 -12.62 -7.41
CA THR A 339 -3.41 -12.45 -6.09
C THR A 339 -4.46 -11.35 -6.12
N CYS A 340 -4.16 -10.19 -6.70
CA CYS A 340 -5.13 -9.10 -6.81
C CYS A 340 -6.35 -9.49 -7.64
N GLU A 341 -6.18 -10.17 -8.78
CA GLU A 341 -7.28 -10.65 -9.62
C GLU A 341 -8.22 -11.60 -8.86
N ILE A 342 -7.67 -12.55 -8.08
CA ILE A 342 -8.45 -13.47 -7.26
C ILE A 342 -9.20 -12.71 -6.15
N MET A 343 -8.54 -11.76 -5.47
CA MET A 343 -9.15 -10.98 -4.40
C MET A 343 -10.27 -10.07 -4.91
N ILE A 344 -10.09 -9.43 -6.07
CA ILE A 344 -11.14 -8.61 -6.71
C ILE A 344 -12.39 -9.45 -6.99
N VAL A 345 -12.22 -10.65 -7.54
CA VAL A 345 -13.36 -11.51 -7.88
C VAL A 345 -14.08 -12.02 -6.63
N THR A 346 -13.36 -12.29 -5.54
CA THR A 346 -13.94 -12.96 -4.37
C THR A 346 -14.42 -12.02 -3.26
N SER A 347 -13.76 -10.88 -3.07
CA SER A 347 -13.95 -10.00 -1.91
C SER A 347 -15.35 -9.43 -1.79
N GLU A 348 -15.91 -8.82 -2.84
CA GLU A 348 -17.26 -8.21 -2.78
C GLU A 348 -18.32 -9.23 -2.37
N VAL A 349 -18.24 -10.44 -2.93
CA VAL A 349 -19.20 -11.51 -2.63
C VAL A 349 -19.03 -12.01 -1.21
N ILE A 350 -17.80 -12.15 -0.72
CA ILE A 350 -17.56 -12.53 0.67
C ILE A 350 -18.05 -11.42 1.62
N ASP A 351 -17.75 -10.15 1.35
CA ASP A 351 -18.18 -9.01 2.17
C ASP A 351 -19.71 -8.97 2.32
N GLN A 352 -20.46 -9.14 1.22
CA GLN A 352 -21.92 -9.18 1.25
C GLN A 352 -22.51 -10.47 1.83
N LEU A 353 -21.80 -11.59 1.68
CA LEU A 353 -22.20 -12.90 2.22
C LEU A 353 -22.15 -12.92 3.75
N TYR A 354 -21.15 -12.24 4.34
CA TYR A 354 -20.97 -12.13 5.79
C TYR A 354 -21.57 -10.84 6.39
N ALA A 355 -22.17 -9.98 5.58
CA ALA A 355 -22.83 -8.76 6.05
C ALA A 355 -24.03 -9.07 6.97
N GLN A 356 -24.13 -8.35 8.09
CA GLN A 356 -25.24 -8.48 9.05
C GLN A 356 -26.61 -8.13 8.45
N ARG A 357 -26.63 -7.29 7.41
CA ARG A 357 -27.82 -6.82 6.71
C ARG A 357 -27.75 -7.13 5.22
N SER A 358 -27.30 -8.33 4.87
CA SER A 358 -27.35 -8.80 3.48
C SER A 358 -28.80 -8.81 3.00
N SER A 359 -29.04 -8.20 1.83
CA SER A 359 -30.36 -8.16 1.18
C SER A 359 -30.63 -9.38 0.30
N TRP A 360 -29.65 -10.29 0.15
CA TRP A 360 -29.76 -11.42 -0.76
C TRP A 360 -30.70 -12.51 -0.23
N THR A 361 -31.58 -12.97 -1.13
CA THR A 361 -32.32 -14.22 -0.96
C THR A 361 -31.37 -15.41 -0.94
N ASP A 362 -31.83 -16.56 -0.44
CA ASP A 362 -31.01 -17.78 -0.41
C ASP A 362 -30.59 -18.23 -1.82
N ARG A 363 -31.47 -18.05 -2.82
CA ARG A 363 -31.16 -18.36 -4.23
C ARG A 363 -30.09 -17.43 -4.80
N GLU A 364 -30.24 -16.11 -4.60
CA GLU A 364 -29.23 -15.15 -5.07
C GLU A 364 -27.87 -15.38 -4.41
N ARG A 365 -27.86 -15.78 -3.13
CA ARG A 365 -26.64 -16.14 -2.41
C ARG A 365 -25.96 -17.34 -3.06
N GLU A 366 -26.71 -18.40 -3.35
CA GLU A 366 -26.18 -19.61 -3.99
C GLU A 366 -25.65 -19.29 -5.40
N ASP A 367 -26.44 -18.59 -6.22
CA ASP A 367 -26.07 -18.21 -7.59
C ASP A 367 -24.77 -17.37 -7.60
N ARG A 368 -24.67 -16.34 -6.75
CA ARG A 368 -23.47 -15.47 -6.67
C ARG A 368 -22.24 -16.22 -6.16
N VAL A 369 -22.40 -17.09 -5.16
CA VAL A 369 -21.29 -17.90 -4.63
C VAL A 369 -20.77 -18.87 -5.69
N MET A 370 -21.66 -19.54 -6.41
CA MET A 370 -21.28 -20.48 -7.47
C MET A 370 -20.63 -19.76 -8.66
N GLU A 371 -21.19 -18.63 -9.09
CA GLU A 371 -20.59 -17.80 -10.15
C GLU A 371 -19.18 -17.35 -9.76
N THR A 372 -19.01 -16.86 -8.53
CA THR A 372 -17.72 -16.38 -8.00
C THR A 372 -16.71 -17.51 -7.91
N HIS A 373 -17.12 -18.68 -7.41
CA HIS A 373 -16.27 -19.87 -7.39
C HIS A 373 -15.76 -20.19 -8.80
N LEU A 374 -16.64 -20.25 -9.81
CA LEU A 374 -16.26 -20.59 -11.18
C LEU A 374 -15.32 -19.54 -11.80
N ARG A 375 -15.49 -18.26 -11.46
CA ARG A 375 -14.56 -17.20 -11.90
C ARG A 375 -13.19 -17.35 -11.23
N ALA A 376 -13.16 -17.55 -9.91
CA ALA A 376 -11.93 -17.75 -9.16
C ALA A 376 -11.18 -19.01 -9.62
N ALA A 377 -11.88 -20.13 -9.81
CA ALA A 377 -11.31 -21.37 -10.31
C ALA A 377 -10.68 -21.21 -11.70
N ARG A 378 -11.37 -20.51 -12.63
CA ARG A 378 -10.81 -20.21 -13.95
C ARG A 378 -9.51 -19.39 -13.88
N LEU A 379 -9.45 -18.38 -13.02
CA LEU A 379 -8.22 -17.60 -12.82
C LEU A 379 -7.09 -18.48 -12.27
N PHE A 380 -7.41 -19.35 -11.31
CA PHE A 380 -6.44 -20.25 -10.69
C PHE A 380 -5.92 -21.33 -11.66
N ASP A 381 -6.79 -21.92 -12.47
CA ASP A 381 -6.40 -22.90 -13.50
C ASP A 381 -5.48 -22.29 -14.57
N GLN A 382 -5.70 -21.02 -14.88
CA GLN A 382 -4.92 -20.24 -15.84
C GLN A 382 -3.63 -19.64 -15.26
N LEU A 383 -3.26 -20.00 -14.02
CA LEU A 383 -2.00 -19.54 -13.46
C LEU A 383 -0.81 -19.90 -14.38
N PRO A 384 0.14 -18.97 -14.55
CA PRO A 384 1.37 -19.22 -15.29
C PRO A 384 2.21 -20.30 -14.59
N LYS A 385 3.10 -20.95 -15.35
CA LYS A 385 3.90 -22.08 -14.85
C LYS A 385 4.78 -21.71 -13.65
N SER A 386 5.26 -20.47 -13.60
CA SER A 386 6.00 -19.83 -12.50
C SER A 386 5.25 -19.83 -11.16
N LEU A 387 3.92 -19.87 -11.18
CA LEU A 387 3.03 -19.80 -10.01
C LEU A 387 2.29 -21.11 -9.75
N LYS A 388 2.63 -22.19 -10.47
CA LYS A 388 2.04 -23.51 -10.27
C LYS A 388 2.91 -24.36 -9.37
N MET A 389 2.27 -25.06 -8.43
CA MET A 389 2.94 -26.06 -7.60
C MET A 389 3.03 -27.37 -8.37
N SER A 390 4.24 -27.92 -8.49
CA SER A 390 4.46 -29.25 -9.05
C SER A 390 4.65 -30.25 -7.90
N GLU A 391 3.79 -31.26 -7.83
CA GLU A 391 3.90 -32.35 -6.85
C GLU A 391 5.18 -33.21 -7.04
N SER A 392 5.87 -33.04 -8.17
CA SER A 392 7.12 -33.73 -8.50
C SER A 392 8.37 -32.84 -8.35
N SER A 393 8.24 -31.64 -7.79
CA SER A 393 9.40 -30.76 -7.59
C SER A 393 10.35 -31.35 -6.55
N LEU A 394 11.64 -31.47 -6.91
CA LEU A 394 12.71 -31.84 -5.98
C LEU A 394 13.12 -30.69 -5.06
N TYR A 395 12.64 -29.47 -5.34
CA TYR A 395 12.99 -28.25 -4.60
C TYR A 395 11.75 -27.61 -4.00
N PRO A 396 11.87 -27.01 -2.79
CA PRO A 396 10.80 -26.23 -2.20
C PRO A 396 10.35 -25.12 -3.15
N VAL A 397 9.04 -24.96 -3.28
CA VAL A 397 8.45 -23.89 -4.08
C VAL A 397 8.71 -22.54 -3.39
N PRO A 398 8.85 -21.42 -4.13
CA PRO A 398 8.99 -20.11 -3.51
C PRO A 398 7.86 -19.74 -2.54
N PRO A 399 8.13 -18.98 -1.45
CA PRO A 399 7.12 -18.59 -0.46
C PRO A 399 5.89 -17.89 -1.05
N TYR A 400 6.08 -17.07 -2.09
CA TYR A 400 4.99 -16.35 -2.72
C TYR A 400 3.98 -17.27 -3.43
N VAL A 401 4.44 -18.39 -3.98
CA VAL A 401 3.55 -19.37 -4.62
C VAL A 401 2.71 -20.07 -3.57
N TYR A 402 3.31 -20.55 -2.48
CA TYR A 402 2.54 -21.16 -1.38
C TYR A 402 1.49 -20.18 -0.86
N HIS A 403 1.87 -18.93 -0.65
CA HIS A 403 0.96 -17.94 -0.11
C HIS A 403 -0.20 -17.64 -1.08
N LEU A 404 0.04 -17.55 -2.39
CA LEU A 404 -1.03 -17.41 -3.39
C LEU A 404 -2.00 -18.59 -3.39
N HIS A 405 -1.50 -19.82 -3.30
CA HIS A 405 -2.34 -21.03 -3.24
C HIS A 405 -3.16 -21.07 -1.95
N ILE A 406 -2.54 -20.73 -0.82
CA ILE A 406 -3.22 -20.63 0.49
C ILE A 406 -4.34 -19.60 0.44
N GLN A 407 -4.07 -18.41 -0.09
CA GLN A 407 -5.05 -17.33 -0.22
C GLN A 407 -6.24 -17.74 -1.10
N TYR A 408 -5.98 -18.36 -2.25
CA TYR A 408 -7.03 -18.85 -3.14
C TYR A 408 -7.94 -19.84 -2.42
N HIS A 409 -7.36 -20.88 -1.83
CA HIS A 409 -8.13 -21.92 -1.16
C HIS A 409 -8.83 -21.38 0.11
N HIS A 410 -8.25 -20.40 0.80
CA HIS A 410 -8.91 -19.71 1.90
C HIS A 410 -10.16 -18.96 1.42
N ALA A 411 -10.07 -18.22 0.30
CA ALA A 411 -11.23 -17.53 -0.28
C ALA A 411 -12.35 -18.52 -0.69
N ILE A 412 -12.00 -19.67 -1.30
CA ILE A 412 -12.97 -20.72 -1.62
C ILE A 412 -13.66 -21.26 -0.35
N ILE A 413 -12.91 -21.50 0.72
CA ILE A 413 -13.51 -21.93 2.00
C ILE A 413 -14.51 -20.89 2.50
N LEU A 414 -14.15 -19.60 2.49
CA LEU A 414 -15.03 -18.52 2.94
C LEU A 414 -16.30 -18.40 2.08
N LEU A 415 -16.21 -18.59 0.77
CA LEU A 415 -17.38 -18.56 -0.12
C LEU A 415 -18.42 -19.64 0.22
N HIS A 416 -17.98 -20.85 0.58
CA HIS A 416 -18.87 -21.99 0.79
C HIS A 416 -19.23 -22.25 2.26
N ARG A 417 -18.46 -21.72 3.22
CA ARG A 417 -18.65 -21.96 4.65
C ARG A 417 -20.04 -21.56 5.19
N PRO A 418 -20.70 -20.48 4.74
CA PRO A 418 -22.01 -20.07 5.28
C PRO A 418 -23.18 -21.02 5.02
N PHE A 419 -23.02 -22.02 4.16
CA PHE A 419 -24.07 -22.99 3.82
C PHE A 419 -24.22 -24.12 4.86
N PHE A 420 -23.33 -24.19 5.85
CA PHE A 420 -23.34 -25.22 6.89
C PHE A 420 -24.26 -24.88 8.07
N LYS A 421 -25.13 -25.83 8.48
CA LYS A 421 -26.09 -25.70 9.61
C LYS A 421 -25.47 -25.21 10.92
N VAL A 422 -24.23 -25.59 11.22
CA VAL A 422 -23.56 -25.26 12.49
C VAL A 422 -23.45 -23.74 12.70
N LEU A 423 -23.35 -22.97 11.61
CA LEU A 423 -23.13 -21.52 11.64
C LEU A 423 -24.42 -20.70 11.47
N SER A 424 -25.51 -21.33 11.02
CA SER A 424 -26.77 -20.68 10.66
C SER A 424 -27.96 -21.40 11.31
N ARG A 425 -28.09 -21.31 12.64
CA ARG A 425 -29.24 -21.87 13.37
C ARG A 425 -30.53 -21.18 12.91
N GLY A 426 -31.39 -21.88 12.16
CA GLY A 426 -32.73 -21.42 11.78
C GLY A 426 -32.97 -21.09 10.30
N ARG A 427 -31.99 -21.30 9.40
CA ARG A 427 -32.18 -21.18 7.94
C ARG A 427 -32.16 -22.58 7.29
N ASN A 428 -32.66 -22.70 6.05
CA ASN A 428 -32.58 -23.93 5.23
C ASN A 428 -31.11 -24.24 4.90
N CYS A 429 -30.36 -24.72 5.89
CA CYS A 429 -28.93 -25.03 5.76
C CYS A 429 -28.72 -26.53 5.65
N VAL A 430 -27.66 -26.92 4.95
CA VAL A 430 -27.25 -28.32 4.81
C VAL A 430 -26.39 -28.69 6.02
N GLU A 431 -26.62 -29.87 6.58
CA GLU A 431 -25.73 -30.39 7.61
C GLU A 431 -24.35 -30.55 7.00
N PHE A 432 -23.28 -30.13 7.69
CA PHE A 432 -21.94 -30.33 7.15
C PHE A 432 -21.75 -31.83 6.89
N ASP A 433 -21.62 -32.20 5.62
CA ASP A 433 -21.45 -33.58 5.21
C ASP A 433 -19.95 -33.87 5.12
N PRO A 434 -19.35 -34.56 6.11
CA PRO A 434 -17.93 -34.90 6.07
C PRO A 434 -17.57 -35.80 4.88
N GLU A 435 -18.54 -36.49 4.27
CA GLU A 435 -18.33 -37.29 3.06
C GLU A 435 -18.25 -36.41 1.80
N GLY A 436 -18.76 -35.17 1.83
CA GLY A 436 -18.65 -34.20 0.75
C GLY A 436 -19.57 -34.47 -0.44
N LYS A 437 -20.81 -34.92 -0.19
CA LYS A 437 -21.76 -35.23 -1.26
C LYS A 437 -22.34 -33.97 -1.92
N ASP A 438 -22.53 -32.89 -1.15
CA ASP A 438 -22.96 -31.60 -1.70
C ASP A 438 -21.76 -30.75 -2.18
N VAL A 439 -22.04 -29.82 -3.09
CA VAL A 439 -21.01 -29.01 -3.76
C VAL A 439 -20.25 -28.10 -2.79
N HIS A 440 -20.89 -27.60 -1.74
CA HIS A 440 -20.27 -26.70 -0.75
C HIS A 440 -19.31 -27.48 0.15
N SER A 441 -19.75 -28.62 0.69
CA SER A 441 -18.90 -29.49 1.50
C SER A 441 -17.71 -30.02 0.69
N LYS A 442 -17.93 -30.43 -0.57
CA LYS A 442 -16.87 -30.88 -1.47
C LYS A 442 -15.81 -29.80 -1.72
N SER A 443 -16.24 -28.57 -2.02
CA SER A 443 -15.34 -27.44 -2.33
C SER A 443 -14.53 -27.00 -1.12
N CYS A 444 -15.17 -26.89 0.06
CA CYS A 444 -14.49 -26.61 1.32
C CYS A 444 -13.48 -27.69 1.68
N LYS A 445 -13.87 -28.98 1.60
CA LYS A 445 -12.98 -30.10 1.93
C LYS A 445 -11.77 -30.17 1.01
N ALA A 446 -11.96 -30.02 -0.30
CA ALA A 446 -10.86 -30.02 -1.26
C ALA A 446 -9.86 -28.89 -0.98
N SER A 447 -10.37 -27.67 -0.74
CA SER A 447 -9.53 -26.51 -0.45
C SER A 447 -8.83 -26.61 0.91
N ALA A 448 -9.50 -27.14 1.94
CA ALA A 448 -8.91 -27.35 3.26
C ALA A 448 -7.75 -28.38 3.20
N ILE A 449 -7.91 -29.47 2.45
CA ILE A 449 -6.85 -30.46 2.26
C ILE A 449 -5.63 -29.85 1.56
N LYS A 450 -5.83 -29.02 0.52
CA LYS A 450 -4.74 -28.34 -0.17
C LYS A 450 -4.04 -27.34 0.75
N ASN A 451 -4.78 -26.49 1.46
CA ASN A 451 -4.23 -25.58 2.46
C ASN A 451 -3.39 -26.27 3.53
N CYS A 452 -3.87 -27.38 4.11
CA CYS A 452 -3.10 -28.11 5.12
C CYS A 452 -1.78 -28.64 4.56
N LYS A 453 -1.77 -29.12 3.32
CA LYS A 453 -0.53 -29.55 2.65
C LYS A 453 0.41 -28.37 2.43
N ASP A 454 -0.10 -27.27 1.89
CA ASP A 454 0.71 -26.09 1.58
C ASP A 454 1.32 -25.48 2.85
N CYS A 455 0.57 -25.42 3.95
CA CYS A 455 1.09 -25.00 5.25
C CYS A 455 2.17 -25.94 5.81
N SER A 456 2.04 -27.25 5.62
CA SER A 456 3.06 -28.20 6.09
C SER A 456 4.40 -28.02 5.36
N TYR A 457 4.38 -27.65 4.07
CA TYR A 457 5.59 -27.37 3.30
C TYR A 457 6.30 -26.06 3.68
N ILE A 458 5.64 -25.16 4.42
CA ILE A 458 6.24 -23.90 4.90
C ILE A 458 7.02 -24.12 6.22
N GLN A 459 6.70 -25.18 6.97
CA GLN A 459 7.32 -25.48 8.27
C GLN A 459 8.64 -26.26 8.17
N GLU A 460 8.93 -26.84 6.99
CA GLU A 460 10.21 -27.47 6.63
C GLU A 460 11.16 -26.48 5.96
#